data_AF-A0A9X3T536-F1
#
_entry.id   AF-A0A9X3T536-F1
#
_cell.length_a   1.000
_cell.length_b   1.000
_cell.length_c   1.000
_cell.angle_alpha   90.00
_cell.angle_beta   90.00
_cell.angle_gamma   90.00
#
_symmetry.space_group_name_H-M   'P 1'
#
loop_
_entity.id
_entity.type
_entity.pdbx_description
1 polymer ?
#
loop_
_entity_poly.entity_id
_entity_poly.type
_entity_poly.pdbx_seq_one_letter_code
_entity_poly.pdbx_strand_id
1 'polypeptide(L)'
;MTKPILRSRGWTDSAVRDFLPEPEGLKPNPRFAAIGAPMPVWRPATVASVEATPEWQAWLERSLRRRRTTLEALAETEDVDFRARVEAVSAAIEAEGGAPRDKE
;
A
#
# COMPACT_ATOMS: atom_id res chain seq x y z
N MET A 1 -0.59 3.54 -3.08
CA MET A 1 -0.15 2.35 -2.33
C MET A 1 1.29 2.06 -2.68
N THR A 2 2.21 2.17 -1.73
CA THR A 2 3.63 1.78 -1.87
C THR A 2 3.83 0.34 -1.38
N LYS A 3 4.96 -0.29 -1.71
CA LYS A 3 5.28 -1.65 -1.25
C LYS A 3 5.16 -1.88 0.28
N PRO A 4 5.63 -0.96 1.16
CA PRO A 4 5.42 -1.12 2.59
C PRO A 4 3.93 -1.16 2.97
N ILE A 5 3.11 -0.23 2.47
CA ILE A 5 1.65 -0.24 2.73
C ILE A 5 1.02 -1.56 2.27
N LEU A 6 1.44 -2.08 1.12
CA LEU A 6 0.96 -3.37 0.64
C LEU A 6 1.34 -4.52 1.59
N ARG A 7 2.55 -4.51 2.19
CA ARG A 7 2.98 -5.54 3.14
C ARG A 7 2.13 -5.59 4.40
N SER A 8 1.73 -4.45 4.99
CA SER A 8 0.77 -4.47 6.12
C SER A 8 -0.55 -5.14 5.77
N ARG A 9 -0.95 -5.10 4.49
CA ARG A 9 -2.18 -5.74 3.97
C ARG A 9 -1.94 -7.19 3.54
N GLY A 10 -0.81 -7.80 3.91
CA GLY A 10 -0.51 -9.20 3.64
C GLY A 10 0.17 -9.47 2.29
N TRP A 11 0.40 -8.45 1.47
CA TRP A 11 1.06 -8.60 0.17
C TRP A 11 2.55 -8.94 0.32
N THR A 12 3.00 -9.91 -0.48
CA THR A 12 4.41 -10.25 -0.62
C THR A 12 4.94 -9.75 -1.98
N ASP A 13 6.25 -9.67 -2.14
CA ASP A 13 6.84 -9.27 -3.44
C ASP A 13 6.41 -10.22 -4.59
N SER A 14 6.17 -11.51 -4.30
CA SER A 14 5.59 -12.44 -5.28
C SER A 14 4.14 -12.09 -5.60
N ALA A 15 3.30 -11.83 -4.59
CA ALA A 15 1.90 -11.44 -4.83
C ALA A 15 1.79 -10.14 -5.61
N VAL A 16 2.65 -9.15 -5.32
CA VAL A 16 2.69 -7.90 -6.09
C VAL A 16 3.00 -8.17 -7.56
N ARG A 17 3.95 -9.07 -7.86
CA ARG A 17 4.29 -9.43 -9.23
C ARG A 17 3.19 -10.25 -9.92
N ASP A 18 2.54 -11.15 -9.18
CA ASP A 18 1.65 -12.14 -9.76
C ASP A 18 0.20 -11.61 -9.91
N PHE A 19 -0.23 -10.65 -9.07
CA PHE A 19 -1.61 -10.15 -9.05
C PHE A 19 -1.78 -8.66 -9.39
N LEU A 20 -0.80 -7.80 -9.13
CA LEU A 20 -0.93 -6.38 -9.48
C LEU A 20 -0.47 -6.14 -10.91
N PRO A 21 -1.14 -5.24 -11.64
CA PRO A 21 -0.63 -4.75 -12.91
C PRO A 21 0.65 -3.91 -12.69
N GLU A 22 1.25 -3.44 -13.79
CA GLU A 22 2.37 -2.53 -13.74
C GLU A 22 2.08 -1.31 -12.82
N PRO A 23 3.12 -0.81 -12.13
CA PRO A 23 2.96 0.31 -11.23
C PRO A 23 2.49 1.55 -12.00
N GLU A 24 1.48 2.20 -11.44
CA GLU A 24 0.78 3.32 -12.07
C GLU A 24 1.50 4.65 -11.85
N GLY A 25 2.59 4.61 -11.11
CA GLY A 25 3.49 5.73 -10.94
C GLY A 25 4.74 5.36 -10.17
N LEU A 26 5.63 6.35 -10.08
CA LEU A 26 6.86 6.29 -9.34
C LEU A 26 6.88 7.47 -8.36
N LYS A 27 7.25 7.22 -7.09
CA LYS A 27 7.49 8.26 -6.10
C LYS A 27 8.99 8.28 -5.71
N PRO A 28 9.56 9.44 -5.35
CA PRO A 28 10.91 9.49 -4.81
C PRO A 28 11.05 8.56 -3.59
N ASN A 29 12.22 7.92 -3.46
CA ASN A 29 12.47 7.07 -2.29
C ASN A 29 12.54 7.95 -1.03
N PRO A 30 11.64 7.80 -0.06
CA PRO A 30 11.60 8.67 1.12
C PRO A 30 12.85 8.54 2.00
N ARG A 31 13.59 7.43 1.90
CA ARG A 31 14.85 7.24 2.64
C ARG A 31 16.05 7.88 1.93
N PHE A 32 15.98 8.04 0.61
CA PHE A 32 17.06 8.58 -0.22
C PHE A 32 16.46 9.39 -1.38
N ALA A 33 15.80 10.51 -1.08
CA ALA A 33 14.98 11.24 -2.06
C ALA A 33 15.78 11.73 -3.28
N ALA A 34 17.07 12.04 -3.09
CA ALA A 34 17.94 12.59 -4.13
C ALA A 34 18.74 11.53 -4.93
N ILE A 35 18.87 10.31 -4.41
CA ILE A 35 19.87 9.33 -4.91
C ILE A 35 19.34 7.89 -4.96
N GLY A 36 18.20 7.62 -4.34
CA GLY A 36 17.58 6.31 -4.31
C GLY A 36 16.76 6.03 -5.56
N ALA A 37 16.70 4.75 -5.96
CA ALA A 37 15.78 4.32 -7.00
C ALA A 37 14.33 4.67 -6.61
N PRO A 38 13.55 5.28 -7.52
CA PRO A 38 12.17 5.65 -7.24
C PRO A 38 11.32 4.42 -6.88
N MET A 39 10.38 4.62 -5.97
CA MET A 39 9.49 3.58 -5.47
C MET A 39 8.23 3.45 -6.33
N PRO A 40 7.87 2.24 -6.77
CA PRO A 40 6.62 2.01 -7.48
C PRO A 40 5.41 2.28 -6.59
N VAL A 41 4.38 2.87 -7.17
CA VAL A 41 3.09 3.14 -6.53
C VAL A 41 1.93 2.64 -7.38
N TRP A 42 0.94 2.06 -6.69
CA TRP A 42 -0.34 1.65 -7.26
C TRP A 42 -1.47 2.51 -6.70
N ARG A 43 -2.54 2.73 -7.46
CA ARG A 43 -3.72 3.42 -6.94
C ARG A 43 -4.44 2.54 -5.92
N PRO A 44 -5.01 3.11 -4.83
CA PRO A 44 -5.79 2.34 -3.87
C PRO A 44 -6.94 1.56 -4.52
N ALA A 45 -7.59 2.14 -5.54
CA ALA A 45 -8.67 1.50 -6.28
C ALA A 45 -8.23 0.22 -7.01
N THR A 46 -7.04 0.23 -7.61
CA THR A 46 -6.46 -0.95 -8.30
C THR A 46 -6.23 -2.08 -7.30
N VAL A 47 -5.61 -1.75 -6.16
CA VAL A 47 -5.33 -2.73 -5.10
C VAL A 47 -6.63 -3.29 -4.53
N ALA A 48 -7.61 -2.43 -4.21
CA ALA A 48 -8.91 -2.86 -3.70
C ALA A 48 -9.67 -3.76 -4.67
N SER A 49 -9.58 -3.48 -5.98
CA SER A 49 -10.21 -4.30 -7.02
C SER A 49 -9.62 -5.70 -7.05
N VAL A 50 -8.29 -5.81 -6.93
CA VAL A 50 -7.61 -7.12 -6.86
C VAL A 50 -7.93 -7.83 -5.55
N GLU A 51 -7.95 -7.11 -4.43
CA GLU A 51 -8.27 -7.68 -3.11
C GLU A 51 -9.70 -8.22 -3.02
N ALA A 52 -10.61 -7.67 -3.81
CA ALA A 52 -11.98 -8.15 -3.93
C ALA A 52 -12.12 -9.44 -4.75
N THR A 53 -11.08 -9.88 -5.45
CA THR A 53 -11.14 -11.11 -6.26
C THR A 53 -11.09 -12.37 -5.38
N PRO A 54 -11.87 -13.41 -5.70
CA PRO A 54 -11.81 -14.68 -4.97
C PRO A 54 -10.42 -15.34 -5.02
N GLU A 55 -9.71 -15.17 -6.14
CA GLU A 55 -8.37 -15.72 -6.34
C GLU A 55 -7.38 -15.12 -5.34
N TRP A 56 -7.42 -13.79 -5.17
CA TRP A 56 -6.62 -13.12 -4.16
C TRP A 56 -6.95 -13.59 -2.75
N GLN A 57 -8.24 -13.67 -2.40
CA GLN A 57 -8.66 -14.07 -1.05
C GLN A 57 -8.18 -15.48 -0.69
N ALA A 58 -8.33 -16.43 -1.63
CA ALA A 58 -7.85 -17.80 -1.46
C ALA A 58 -6.32 -17.85 -1.35
N TRP A 59 -5.60 -17.06 -2.16
CA TRP A 59 -4.15 -16.94 -2.08
C TRP A 59 -3.70 -16.37 -0.73
N LEU A 60 -4.34 -15.29 -0.28
CA LEU A 60 -4.01 -14.59 0.96
C LEU A 60 -4.19 -15.51 2.16
N GLU A 61 -5.32 -16.21 2.27
CA GLU A 61 -5.58 -17.17 3.35
C GLU A 61 -4.50 -18.26 3.39
N ARG A 62 -4.18 -18.87 2.24
CA ARG A 62 -3.13 -19.89 2.14
C ARG A 62 -1.76 -19.33 2.52
N SER A 63 -1.47 -18.11 2.12
CA SER A 63 -0.21 -17.40 2.40
C SER A 63 -0.05 -17.09 3.88
N LEU A 64 -1.09 -16.59 4.55
CA LEU A 64 -1.11 -16.33 5.99
C LEU A 64 -0.99 -17.63 6.79
N ARG A 65 -1.74 -18.66 6.42
CA ARG A 65 -1.67 -19.98 7.07
C ARG A 65 -0.28 -20.60 6.96
N ARG A 66 0.37 -20.50 5.79
CA ARG A 66 1.75 -20.99 5.59
C ARG A 66 2.76 -20.24 6.46
N ARG A 67 2.59 -18.93 6.60
CA ARG A 67 3.46 -18.06 7.42
C ARG A 67 3.14 -18.11 8.91
N ARG A 68 2.04 -18.78 9.31
CA ARG A 68 1.53 -18.82 10.69
C ARG A 68 1.38 -17.42 11.29
N THR A 69 0.85 -16.49 10.49
CA THR A 69 0.67 -15.08 10.86
C THR A 69 -0.74 -14.63 10.51
N THR A 70 -1.13 -13.45 11.00
CA THR A 70 -2.40 -12.80 10.69
C THR A 70 -2.16 -11.42 10.12
N LEU A 71 -3.19 -10.80 9.54
CA LEU A 71 -3.07 -9.43 9.04
C LEU A 71 -2.78 -8.44 10.16
N GLU A 72 -3.38 -8.64 11.34
CA GLU A 72 -3.14 -7.82 12.52
C GLU A 72 -1.68 -7.89 12.96
N ALA A 73 -1.11 -9.10 13.04
CA ALA A 73 0.29 -9.29 13.40
C ALA A 73 1.25 -8.64 12.37
N LEU A 74 0.93 -8.70 11.08
CA LEU A 74 1.73 -8.03 10.05
C LEU A 74 1.64 -6.50 10.18
N ALA A 75 0.46 -5.95 10.46
CA ALA A 75 0.27 -4.52 10.67
C ALA A 75 0.96 -3.99 11.95
N GLU A 76 1.15 -4.83 12.96
CA GLU A 76 1.90 -4.50 14.18
C GLU A 76 3.43 -4.54 13.98
N THR A 77 3.93 -5.39 13.08
CA THR A 77 5.37 -5.48 12.79
C THR A 77 5.92 -4.35 11.92
N GLU A 78 5.06 -3.57 11.27
CA GLU A 78 5.52 -2.37 10.57
C GLU A 78 5.78 -1.25 11.57
N ASP A 79 7.01 -0.72 11.52
CA ASP A 79 7.57 0.33 12.36
C ASP A 79 6.54 1.39 12.75
N VAL A 80 6.46 1.77 14.04
CA VAL A 80 5.51 2.78 14.53
C VAL A 80 5.65 4.10 13.76
N ASP A 81 6.88 4.42 13.34
CA ASP A 81 7.22 5.54 12.44
C ASP A 81 6.59 5.43 11.05
N PHE A 82 6.42 4.22 10.53
CA PHE A 82 5.78 3.99 9.24
C PHE A 82 4.28 4.20 9.34
N ARG A 83 3.64 3.71 10.41
CA ARG A 83 2.20 3.89 10.67
C ARG A 83 1.84 5.38 10.80
N ALA A 84 2.64 6.13 11.57
CA ALA A 84 2.50 7.58 11.70
C ALA A 84 2.67 8.33 10.36
N ARG A 85 3.57 7.87 9.49
CA ARG A 85 3.76 8.47 8.14
C ARG A 85 2.61 8.14 7.19
N VAL A 86 2.03 6.94 7.27
CA VAL A 86 0.87 6.55 6.46
C VAL A 86 -0.39 7.33 6.87
N GLU A 87 -0.60 7.53 8.17
CA GLU A 87 -1.66 8.42 8.66
C GLU A 87 -1.44 9.86 8.20
N ALA A 88 -0.22 10.39 8.30
CA ALA A 88 0.09 11.75 7.86
C ALA A 88 -0.17 11.95 6.35
N VAL A 89 0.17 10.96 5.51
CA VAL A 89 -0.11 11.02 4.06
C VAL A 89 -1.61 10.89 3.78
N SER A 90 -2.34 10.05 4.52
CA SER A 90 -3.79 9.90 4.34
C SER A 90 -4.53 11.17 4.77
N ALA A 91 -4.14 11.77 5.89
CA ALA A 91 -4.66 13.07 6.36
C ALA A 91 -4.37 14.21 5.38
N ALA A 92 -3.19 14.21 4.73
CA ALA A 92 -2.86 15.21 3.72
C ALA A 92 -3.70 15.06 2.43
N ILE A 93 -4.03 13.83 2.03
CA ILE A 93 -4.92 13.56 0.88
C ILE A 93 -6.35 14.02 1.18
N GLU A 94 -6.83 13.81 2.41
CA GLU A 94 -8.15 14.30 2.85
C GLU A 94 -8.19 15.83 2.97
N ALA A 95 -7.10 16.45 3.40
CA ALA A 95 -6.97 17.91 3.49
C ALA A 95 -6.94 18.61 2.12
N GLU A 96 -6.35 17.99 1.08
CA GLU A 96 -6.39 18.52 -0.29
C GLU A 96 -7.72 18.24 -1.03
N GLY A 97 -8.56 17.34 -0.52
CA GLY A 97 -9.85 16.98 -1.12
C GLY A 97 -11.05 17.84 -0.68
N GLY A 98 -10.83 18.81 0.22
CA GLY A 98 -11.89 19.54 0.91
C GLY A 98 -11.82 21.07 0.74
N ALA A 99 -11.82 21.58 -0.49
CA ALA A 99 -12.25 22.95 -0.75
C ALA A 99 -12.81 23.10 -2.17
N PRO A 100 -14.13 23.33 -2.35
CA PRO A 100 -14.65 23.75 -3.64
C PRO A 100 -14.09 25.13 -3.98
N ARG A 101 -13.70 25.28 -5.26
CA ARG A 101 -13.56 26.58 -5.91
C ARG A 101 -14.91 27.28 -5.82
N ASP A 102 -15.01 28.33 -5.01
CA ASP A 102 -15.99 29.38 -5.27
C ASP A 102 -15.28 30.64 -5.71
N LYS A 103 -15.71 31.09 -6.89
CA LYS A 103 -15.42 32.38 -7.48
C LYS A 103 -16.20 33.43 -6.71
N GLU A 104 -15.57 34.55 -6.38
CA GLU A 104 -16.09 35.89 -6.70
C GLU A 104 -14.94 36.91 -6.71
#